data_AF-G4YJQ3-F1
#
_entry.id   AF-G4YJQ3-F1
#
_cell.length_a   1.000
_cell.length_b   1.000
_cell.length_c   1.000
_cell.angle_alpha   90.00
_cell.angle_beta   90.00
_cell.angle_gamma   90.00
#
_symmetry.space_group_name_H-M   'P 1'
#
loop_
_entity.id
_entity.type
_entity.pdbx_description
1 polymer ?
#
loop_
_entity_poly.entity_id
_entity_poly.type
_entity_poly.pdbx_seq_one_letter_code
_entity_poly.pdbx_strand_id
1 'polypeptide(L)'
;GKYSAVRTDILDKYSQQASLFRVIMVLVITPLPALLLGLLSECIPLQDPTSGWKRNYGAWIRFWVFINSAAFGFLFQIRSATPELSLRKIFMVVAGTGCGTLAVLIALSAVWTFP
;
A
#
# COMPACT_ATOMS: atom_id res chain seq x y z
N GLY A 1 -33.62 -14.21 -20.18
CA GLY A 1 -32.95 -15.52 -20.27
C GLY A 1 -31.64 -15.52 -21.04
N LYS A 2 -31.59 -15.00 -22.29
CA LYS A 2 -30.42 -15.13 -23.19
C LYS A 2 -29.12 -14.44 -22.73
N TYR A 3 -29.21 -13.36 -21.95
CA TYR A 3 -28.03 -12.63 -21.43
C TYR A 3 -27.23 -13.43 -20.38
N SER A 4 -27.88 -14.34 -19.65
CA SER A 4 -27.22 -15.16 -18.63
C SER A 4 -26.40 -16.28 -19.27
N ALA A 5 -26.97 -16.95 -20.29
CA ALA A 5 -26.33 -18.05 -21.00
C ALA A 5 -25.04 -17.61 -21.76
N VAL A 6 -25.06 -16.40 -22.33
CA VAL A 6 -23.87 -15.84 -23.01
C VAL A 6 -22.76 -15.50 -22.01
N ARG A 7 -23.10 -14.99 -20.81
CA ARG A 7 -22.10 -14.73 -19.76
C ARG A 7 -21.49 -16.00 -19.22
N THR A 8 -22.29 -17.07 -19.05
CA THR A 8 -21.78 -18.36 -18.59
C THR A 8 -20.88 -19.02 -19.64
N ASP A 9 -21.22 -18.94 -20.93
CA ASP A 9 -20.37 -19.47 -22.01
C ASP A 9 -19.05 -18.70 -22.18
N ILE A 10 -19.08 -17.36 -22.04
CA ILE A 10 -17.87 -16.54 -22.04
C ILE A 10 -17.00 -16.84 -20.82
N LEU A 11 -17.62 -17.02 -19.64
CA LEU A 11 -16.91 -17.36 -18.40
C LEU A 11 -16.30 -18.75 -18.47
N ASP A 12 -16.98 -19.72 -19.08
CA ASP A 12 -16.49 -21.10 -19.21
C ASP A 12 -15.32 -21.18 -20.20
N LYS A 13 -15.39 -20.45 -21.32
CA LYS A 13 -14.25 -20.25 -22.24
C LYS A 13 -13.10 -19.50 -21.56
N TYR A 14 -13.39 -18.46 -20.77
CA TYR A 14 -12.37 -17.79 -19.96
C TYR A 14 -11.78 -18.71 -18.90
N SER A 15 -12.56 -19.60 -18.28
CA SER A 15 -12.11 -20.54 -17.24
C SER A 15 -11.21 -21.64 -17.82
N GLN A 16 -11.55 -22.16 -19.01
CA GLN A 16 -10.71 -23.13 -19.72
C GLN A 16 -9.38 -22.54 -20.19
N GLN A 17 -9.35 -21.25 -20.55
CA GLN A 17 -8.15 -20.59 -21.10
C GLN A 17 -7.35 -19.82 -20.04
N ALA A 18 -8.01 -19.26 -19.01
CA ALA A 18 -7.41 -18.72 -17.80
C ALA A 18 -7.19 -19.86 -16.79
N SER A 19 -6.37 -20.81 -17.25
CA SER A 19 -5.77 -21.90 -16.49
C SER A 19 -5.31 -21.46 -15.09
N LEU A 20 -5.43 -22.37 -14.11
CA LEU A 20 -4.84 -22.31 -12.76
C LEU A 20 -3.51 -21.54 -12.68
N PHE A 21 -2.67 -21.61 -13.71
CA PHE A 21 -1.45 -20.82 -13.85
C PHE A 21 -1.66 -19.31 -13.67
N ARG A 22 -2.68 -18.68 -14.27
CA ARG A 22 -2.97 -17.25 -14.11
C ARG A 22 -3.38 -16.91 -12.68
N VAL A 23 -4.13 -17.81 -12.03
CA VAL A 23 -4.55 -17.63 -10.63
C VAL A 23 -3.34 -17.73 -9.70
N ILE A 24 -2.49 -18.74 -9.88
CA ILE A 24 -1.23 -18.90 -9.13
C ILE A 24 -0.33 -17.69 -9.35
N MET A 25 -0.18 -17.24 -10.60
CA MET A 25 0.63 -16.08 -10.95
C MET A 25 0.10 -14.80 -10.29
N VAL A 26 -1.21 -14.57 -10.28
CA VAL A 26 -1.82 -13.43 -9.57
C VAL A 26 -1.62 -13.56 -8.06
N LEU A 27 -1.79 -14.76 -7.49
CA LEU A 27 -1.58 -15.00 -6.06
C LEU A 27 -0.13 -14.77 -5.62
N VAL A 28 0.84 -15.03 -6.48
CA VAL A 28 2.27 -14.79 -6.18
C VAL A 28 2.65 -13.33 -6.45
N ILE A 29 2.19 -12.74 -7.56
CA ILE A 29 2.55 -11.37 -7.95
C ILE A 29 1.88 -10.32 -7.07
N THR A 30 0.67 -10.58 -6.58
CA THR A 30 -0.06 -9.60 -5.74
C THR A 30 0.65 -9.28 -4.41
N PRO A 31 1.10 -10.26 -3.60
CA PRO A 31 1.82 -9.99 -2.35
C PRO A 31 3.28 -9.57 -2.58
N LEU A 32 3.88 -9.92 -3.71
CA LEU A 32 5.32 -9.74 -3.93
C LEU A 32 5.80 -8.28 -3.85
N PRO A 33 5.12 -7.27 -4.43
CA PRO A 33 5.46 -5.86 -4.23
C PRO A 33 5.42 -5.44 -2.76
N ALA A 34 4.43 -5.90 -1.99
CA ALA A 34 4.32 -5.59 -0.57
C ALA A 34 5.46 -6.25 0.24
N LEU A 35 5.79 -7.49 -0.07
CA LEU A 35 6.92 -8.21 0.55
C LEU A 35 8.26 -7.53 0.24
N LEU A 36 8.48 -7.14 -1.02
CA LEU A 36 9.69 -6.39 -1.41
C LEU A 36 9.79 -5.06 -0.68
N LEU A 37 8.70 -4.29 -0.61
CA LEU A 37 8.68 -3.04 0.15
C LEU A 37 8.94 -3.25 1.65
N GLY A 38 8.39 -4.32 2.23
CA GLY A 38 8.67 -4.71 3.61
C GLY A 38 10.14 -5.04 3.85
N LEU A 39 10.74 -5.87 2.99
CA LEU A 39 12.16 -6.22 3.07
C LEU A 39 13.06 -5.00 2.91
N LEU A 40 12.75 -4.12 1.95
CA LEU A 40 13.47 -2.85 1.76
C LEU A 40 13.37 -1.95 3.00
N SER A 41 12.20 -1.92 3.66
CA SER A 41 11.99 -1.21 4.91
C SER A 41 12.82 -1.82 6.05
N GLU A 42 12.94 -3.15 6.11
CA GLU A 42 13.76 -3.85 7.11
C GLU A 42 15.27 -3.62 6.92
N CYS A 43 15.73 -3.34 5.70
CA CYS A 43 17.12 -2.95 5.45
C CYS A 43 17.49 -1.59 6.07
N ILE A 44 16.52 -0.77 6.46
CA ILE A 44 16.78 0.54 7.08
C ILE A 44 17.14 0.33 8.55
N PRO A 45 18.35 0.65 9.01
CA PRO A 45 18.74 0.40 10.40
C PRO A 45 17.87 1.22 11.37
N LEU A 46 17.39 0.57 12.42
CA LEU A 46 16.78 1.23 13.58
C LEU A 46 17.89 1.79 14.48
N GLN A 47 17.77 3.05 14.86
CA GLN A 47 18.65 3.67 15.86
C GLN A 47 18.16 3.35 17.27
N ASP A 48 19.02 3.56 18.26
CA ASP A 48 18.68 3.34 19.66
C ASP A 48 17.48 4.23 20.06
N PRO A 49 16.36 3.66 20.55
CA PRO A 49 15.18 4.44 20.92
C PRO A 49 15.45 5.47 22.01
N THR A 50 16.49 5.28 22.83
CA THR A 50 16.88 6.21 23.90
C THR A 50 17.59 7.46 23.38
N SER A 51 18.06 7.45 22.13
CA SER A 51 18.81 8.56 21.52
C SER A 51 17.94 9.74 21.04
N GLY A 52 16.63 9.67 21.32
CA GLY A 52 15.67 10.73 21.04
C GLY A 52 15.18 10.75 19.58
N TRP A 53 14.07 11.47 19.35
CA TRP A 53 13.33 11.45 18.08
C TRP A 53 14.15 11.93 16.87
N LYS A 54 15.10 12.86 17.07
CA LYS A 54 15.95 13.41 16.00
C LYS A 54 16.94 12.40 15.43
N ARG A 55 17.40 11.45 16.26
CA ARG A 55 18.37 10.42 15.85
C ARG A 55 17.68 9.24 15.17
N ASN A 56 16.39 9.05 15.43
CA ASN A 56 15.57 7.94 14.94
C ASN A 56 15.04 8.14 13.50
N TYR A 57 15.89 8.58 12.56
CA TYR A 57 15.49 8.78 11.16
C TYR A 57 15.00 7.50 10.48
N GLY A 58 15.55 6.34 10.86
CA GLY A 58 15.13 5.04 10.32
C GLY A 58 13.69 4.72 10.66
N ALA A 59 13.26 5.02 11.89
CA ALA A 59 11.88 4.82 12.34
C ALA A 59 10.91 5.70 11.54
N TRP A 60 11.26 6.96 11.28
CA TRP A 60 10.44 7.88 10.49
C TRP A 60 10.27 7.42 9.04
N ILE A 61 11.34 6.97 8.39
CA ILE A 61 11.27 6.47 7.01
C ILE A 61 10.43 5.19 6.93
N ARG A 62 10.67 4.23 7.83
CA ARG A 62 9.87 2.99 7.91
C ARG A 62 8.38 3.28 8.10
N PHE A 63 8.05 4.21 9.01
CA PHE A 63 6.68 4.63 9.25
C PHE A 63 6.05 5.30 8.03
N TRP A 64 6.80 6.15 7.32
CA TRP A 64 6.33 6.78 6.09
C TRP A 64 6.05 5.77 4.98
N VAL A 65 6.95 4.80 4.75
CA VAL A 65 6.74 3.74 3.76
C VAL A 65 5.49 2.94 4.10
N PHE A 66 5.30 2.61 5.38
CA PHE A 66 4.14 1.86 5.86
C PHE A 66 2.82 2.62 5.61
N ILE A 67 2.70 3.86 6.06
CA ILE A 67 1.45 4.64 5.95
C ILE A 67 1.09 4.92 4.48
N ASN A 68 2.08 5.22 3.63
CA ASN A 68 1.85 5.45 2.21
C ASN A 68 1.43 4.18 1.49
N SER A 69 2.06 3.04 1.80
CA SER A 69 1.72 1.74 1.21
C SER A 69 0.30 1.31 1.59
N ALA A 70 -0.07 1.50 2.86
CA ALA A 70 -1.43 1.22 3.34
C ALA A 70 -2.48 2.13 2.66
N ALA A 71 -2.22 3.43 2.60
CA ALA A 71 -3.11 4.40 1.95
C ALA A 71 -3.27 4.12 0.45
N PHE A 72 -2.19 3.78 -0.24
CA PHE A 72 -2.22 3.37 -1.64
C PHE A 72 -3.06 2.10 -1.84
N GLY A 73 -2.85 1.07 -1.02
CA GLY A 73 -3.63 -0.17 -1.09
C GLY A 73 -5.13 0.06 -0.89
N PHE A 74 -5.50 0.93 0.03
CA PHE A 74 -6.90 1.30 0.27
C PHE A 74 -7.52 2.05 -0.92
N LEU A 75 -6.84 3.08 -1.43
CA LEU A 75 -7.33 3.85 -2.58
C LEU A 75 -7.37 3.03 -3.86
N PHE A 76 -6.44 2.09 -4.03
CA PHE A 76 -6.44 1.17 -5.16
C PHE A 76 -7.64 0.22 -5.12
N GLN A 77 -8.04 -0.25 -3.94
CA GLN A 77 -9.26 -1.05 -3.78
C GLN A 77 -10.51 -0.22 -4.11
N ILE A 78 -10.64 1.00 -3.58
CA ILE A 78 -11.79 1.88 -3.82
C ILE A 78 -11.89 2.31 -5.29
N ARG A 79 -10.77 2.43 -6.00
CA ARG A 79 -10.77 2.76 -7.42
C ARG A 79 -11.66 1.83 -8.25
N SER A 80 -11.78 0.56 -7.86
CA SER A 80 -12.69 -0.39 -8.52
C SER A 80 -14.17 0.03 -8.46
N ALA A 81 -14.57 0.76 -7.41
CA ALA A 81 -15.90 1.30 -7.20
C ALA A 81 -16.06 2.76 -7.66
N THR A 82 -14.96 3.47 -7.97
CA THR A 82 -14.98 4.89 -8.33
C THR A 82 -14.13 5.15 -9.60
N PRO A 83 -14.75 5.14 -10.79
CA PRO A 83 -14.02 5.27 -12.06
C PRO A 83 -13.36 6.65 -12.29
N GLU A 84 -13.76 7.68 -11.54
CA GLU A 84 -13.19 9.04 -11.63
C GLU A 84 -11.82 9.19 -10.94
N LEU A 85 -11.40 8.17 -10.17
CA LEU A 85 -10.18 8.22 -9.38
C LEU A 85 -8.96 7.86 -10.24
N SER A 86 -8.35 8.89 -10.83
CA SER A 86 -7.10 8.78 -11.58
C SER A 86 -5.92 8.42 -10.67
N LEU A 87 -4.98 7.61 -11.19
CA LEU A 87 -3.73 7.27 -10.49
C LEU A 87 -2.96 8.51 -10.02
N ARG A 88 -2.97 9.60 -10.80
CA ARG A 88 -2.30 10.85 -10.42
C ARG A 88 -2.87 11.42 -9.11
N LYS A 89 -4.20 11.41 -8.97
CA LYS A 89 -4.88 11.88 -7.75
C LYS A 89 -4.56 10.98 -6.56
N ILE A 90 -4.51 9.66 -6.76
CA ILE A 90 -4.13 8.70 -5.72
C ILE A 90 -2.71 9.01 -5.22
N PHE A 91 -1.73 9.18 -6.12
CA PHE A 91 -0.36 9.49 -5.71
C PHE A 91 -0.26 10.83 -4.95
N MET A 92 -0.98 11.86 -5.37
CA MET A 92 -1.02 13.15 -4.66
C MET A 92 -1.60 13.00 -3.25
N VAL A 93 -2.72 12.29 -3.10
CA VAL A 93 -3.37 12.07 -1.80
C VAL A 93 -2.47 11.25 -0.88
N VAL A 94 -1.92 10.14 -1.38
CA VAL A 94 -1.02 9.25 -0.61
C VAL A 94 0.19 10.04 -0.10
N ALA A 95 0.89 10.74 -0.98
CA ALA A 95 2.06 11.53 -0.60
C ALA A 95 1.70 12.65 0.39
N GLY A 96 0.58 13.34 0.18
CA GLY A 96 0.09 14.38 1.08
C GLY A 96 -0.23 13.84 2.47
N THR A 97 -0.98 12.75 2.56
CA THR A 97 -1.29 12.07 3.82
C THR A 97 -0.03 11.60 4.53
N GLY A 98 0.89 10.93 3.83
CA GLY A 98 2.13 10.44 4.42
C GLY A 98 3.02 11.55 5.00
N CYS A 99 3.22 12.63 4.24
CA CYS A 99 3.97 13.79 4.71
C CYS A 99 3.27 14.51 5.87
N GLY A 100 1.95 14.68 5.79
CA GLY A 100 1.15 15.32 6.85
C GLY A 100 1.19 14.55 8.16
N THR A 101 0.98 13.22 8.11
CA THR A 101 1.06 12.37 9.30
C THR A 101 2.46 12.39 9.90
N LEU A 102 3.51 12.31 9.09
CA LEU A 102 4.89 12.44 9.59
C LEU A 102 5.13 13.78 10.28
N ALA A 103 4.72 14.89 9.66
CA ALA A 103 4.92 16.22 10.22
C ALA A 103 4.22 16.36 11.57
N VAL A 104 2.98 15.87 11.69
CA VAL A 104 2.22 15.86 12.95
C VAL A 104 2.91 14.99 14.00
N LEU A 105 3.39 13.80 13.65
CA LEU A 105 4.08 12.92 14.60
C LEU A 105 5.43 13.47 15.05
N ILE A 106 6.18 14.11 14.15
CA ILE A 106 7.43 14.79 14.50
C ILE A 106 7.14 15.97 15.42
N ALA A 107 6.14 16.80 15.11
CA ALA A 107 5.72 17.91 15.97
C ALA A 107 5.28 17.41 17.35
N LEU A 108 4.47 16.33 17.40
CA LEU A 108 4.07 15.68 18.63
C LEU A 108 5.29 15.18 19.41
N SER A 109 6.25 14.53 18.75
CA SER A 109 7.48 14.04 19.41
C SER A 109 8.37 15.17 19.95
N ALA A 110 8.28 16.37 19.35
CA ALA A 110 9.00 17.55 19.82
C ALA A 110 8.32 18.21 21.03
N VAL A 111 6.99 18.16 21.12
CA VAL A 111 6.21 18.72 22.24
C VAL A 111 6.12 17.72 23.39
N TRP A 112 6.05 16.42 23.09
CA TRP A 112 5.91 15.31 24.03
C TRP A 112 7.27 14.78 24.47
N THR A 113 8.19 15.65 24.87
CA THR A 113 9.27 15.23 25.77
C THR A 113 8.65 15.05 27.16
N PHE A 114 8.39 13.80 27.54
CA PHE A 114 8.06 13.46 28.93
C PHE A 114 9.13 14.06 29.86
N PRO A 115 8.76 14.61 31.03
CA PRO A 115 9.73 14.90 32.09
C PRO A 115 10.44 13.63 32.57
#